data_AF-A0A927TXJ2-F1
#
_entry.id   AF-A0A927TXJ2-F1
#
_cell.length_a   1.000
_cell.length_b   1.000
_cell.length_c   1.000
_cell.angle_alpha   90.00
_cell.angle_beta   90.00
_cell.angle_gamma   90.00
#
_symmetry.space_group_name_H-M   'P 1'
#
loop_
_entity.id
_entity.type
_entity.pdbx_description
1 polymer ?
#
loop_
_entity_poly.entity_id
_entity_poly.type
_entity_poly.pdbx_seq_one_letter_code
_entity_poly.pdbx_strand_id
1 'polypeptide(L)'
;MKKVLSCILSFLPGILLLISLMSVIYISLYMEGEIRGEDMALAISMIVTSLLAVIACFGVMIFYAVKVYRNSQMSSGTKIVWYICLYFFNVFAFPVFWFMHIRKE
;
A
#
# COMPACT_ATOMS: atom_id res chain seq x y z
N MET A 1 -17.83 -12.31 -4.05
CA MET A 1 -17.52 -10.89 -3.78
C MET A 1 -16.29 -10.67 -2.88
N LYS A 2 -16.15 -11.34 -1.72
CA LYS A 2 -15.03 -11.11 -0.77
C LYS A 2 -13.62 -11.25 -1.39
N LYS A 3 -13.43 -12.15 -2.38
CA LYS A 3 -12.13 -12.38 -3.06
C LYS A 3 -11.73 -11.24 -4.00
N VAL A 4 -12.69 -10.69 -4.76
CA VAL A 4 -12.44 -9.56 -5.68
C VAL A 4 -12.11 -8.30 -4.89
N LEU A 5 -12.82 -8.07 -3.78
CA LEU A 5 -12.55 -6.93 -2.90
C LEU A 5 -11.14 -7.00 -2.29
N SER A 6 -10.67 -8.17 -1.84
CA SER A 6 -9.31 -8.31 -1.32
C SER A 6 -8.23 -8.19 -2.39
N CYS A 7 -8.54 -8.54 -3.65
CA CYS A 7 -7.67 -8.29 -4.79
C CYS A 7 -7.47 -6.78 -5.01
N ILE A 8 -8.56 -6.03 -5.11
CA ILE A 8 -8.50 -4.56 -5.25
C ILE A 8 -7.73 -3.95 -4.06
N LEU A 9 -7.99 -4.43 -2.85
CA LEU A 9 -7.32 -3.98 -1.64
C LEU A 9 -5.81 -4.25 -1.65
N SER A 10 -5.33 -5.32 -2.28
CA SER A 10 -3.88 -5.56 -2.42
C SER A 10 -3.16 -4.55 -3.31
N PHE A 11 -3.84 -3.96 -4.30
CA PHE A 11 -3.24 -2.98 -5.21
C PHE A 11 -3.38 -1.54 -4.71
N LEU A 12 -4.37 -1.27 -3.84
CA LEU A 12 -4.66 0.08 -3.36
C LEU A 12 -3.44 0.81 -2.75
N PRO A 13 -2.63 0.20 -1.87
CA PRO A 13 -1.43 0.85 -1.33
C PRO A 13 -0.43 1.25 -2.42
N GLY A 14 -0.25 0.39 -3.44
CA GLY A 14 0.65 0.66 -4.55
C GLY A 14 0.17 1.82 -5.42
N ILE A 15 -1.13 1.88 -5.72
CA ILE A 15 -1.72 2.99 -6.47
C ILE A 15 -1.55 4.31 -5.71
N LEU A 16 -1.83 4.32 -4.40
CA LEU A 16 -1.69 5.53 -3.57
C LEU A 16 -0.23 5.99 -3.47
N LEU A 17 0.72 5.06 -3.36
CA LEU A 17 2.15 5.38 -3.37
C LEU A 17 2.62 5.93 -4.71
N LEU A 18 2.14 5.38 -5.83
CA LEU A 18 2.44 5.92 -7.15
C LEU A 18 1.90 7.33 -7.32
N ILE A 19 0.66 7.60 -6.87
CA ILE A 19 0.08 8.95 -6.90
C ILE A 19 0.92 9.91 -6.06
N SER A 20 1.29 9.51 -4.83
CA SER A 20 2.16 10.31 -3.95
C SER A 20 3.51 10.59 -4.61
N LEU A 21 4.17 9.60 -5.22
CA LEU A 21 5.43 9.76 -5.92
C LEU A 21 5.32 10.73 -7.10
N MET A 22 4.32 10.55 -7.97
CA MET A 22 4.08 11.45 -9.11
C MET A 22 3.84 12.89 -8.63
N SER A 23 3.16 13.04 -7.51
CA SER A 23 2.89 14.34 -6.90
C SER A 23 4.18 15.02 -6.42
N VAL A 24 5.09 14.29 -5.77
CA VAL A 24 6.38 14.82 -5.33
C VAL A 24 7.24 15.23 -6.53
N ILE A 25 7.28 14.38 -7.57
CA ILE A 25 8.01 14.69 -8.81
C ILE A 25 7.44 15.95 -9.46
N TYR A 26 6.12 16.10 -9.53
CA TYR A 26 5.47 17.28 -10.07
C TYR A 26 5.90 18.55 -9.31
N ILE A 27 5.90 18.55 -7.98
CA ILE A 27 6.41 19.70 -7.21
C ILE A 27 7.86 19.97 -7.57
N SER A 28 8.73 18.96 -7.51
CA SER A 28 10.16 19.15 -7.74
C SER A 28 10.49 19.69 -9.12
N LEU A 29 9.66 19.42 -10.13
CA LEU A 29 9.89 19.88 -11.51
C LEU A 29 9.24 21.23 -11.83
N TYR A 30 8.12 21.58 -11.18
CA TYR A 30 7.30 22.74 -11.56
C TYR A 30 7.26 23.85 -10.51
N MET A 31 7.74 23.61 -9.29
CA MET A 31 7.70 24.58 -8.18
C MET A 31 9.09 25.20 -7.90
N GLU A 32 9.80 25.60 -8.95
CA GLU A 32 10.98 26.48 -8.83
C GLU A 32 10.50 27.95 -8.81
N GLY A 33 9.90 28.41 -7.70
CA GLY A 33 9.39 29.79 -7.61
C GLY A 33 8.73 30.17 -6.28
N GLU A 34 8.30 31.42 -6.17
CA GLU A 34 7.51 31.94 -5.04
C GLU A 34 6.19 31.16 -4.95
N ILE A 35 5.96 30.48 -3.82
CA ILE A 35 4.76 29.67 -3.58
C ILE A 35 3.53 30.59 -3.62
N ARG A 36 2.69 30.45 -4.65
CA ARG A 36 1.42 31.19 -4.74
C ARG A 36 0.37 30.50 -3.88
N GLY A 37 -0.70 31.21 -3.52
CA GLY A 37 -1.76 30.66 -2.68
C GLY A 37 -2.43 29.39 -3.25
N GLU A 38 -2.49 29.26 -4.57
CA GLU A 38 -3.02 28.06 -5.26
C GLU A 38 -2.10 26.85 -5.08
N ASP A 39 -0.78 27.07 -5.04
CA ASP A 39 0.21 26.02 -4.85
C ASP A 39 0.18 25.45 -3.43
N MET A 40 -0.24 26.26 -2.45
CA MET A 40 -0.39 25.85 -1.06
C MET A 40 -1.52 24.82 -0.89
N ALA A 41 -2.65 25.01 -1.58
CA ALA A 41 -3.75 24.04 -1.54
C ALA A 41 -3.35 22.69 -2.17
N LEU A 42 -2.61 22.74 -3.28
CA LEU A 42 -2.05 21.55 -3.92
C LEU A 42 -1.10 20.81 -2.97
N ALA A 43 -0.15 21.51 -2.37
CA ALA A 43 0.80 20.92 -1.42
C ALA A 43 0.10 20.26 -0.22
N ILE A 44 -0.93 20.89 0.35
CA ILE A 44 -1.72 20.32 1.45
C ILE A 44 -2.42 19.04 0.98
N SER A 45 -3.07 19.06 -0.19
CA SER A 45 -3.75 17.87 -0.73
C SER A 45 -2.80 16.68 -0.93
N MET A 46 -1.55 16.96 -1.29
CA MET A 46 -0.51 15.94 -1.50
C MET A 46 -0.03 15.35 -0.18
N ILE A 47 0.17 16.19 0.85
CA ILE A 47 0.50 15.73 2.21
C ILE A 47 -0.62 14.84 2.74
N VAL A 48 -1.87 15.27 2.60
CA VAL A 48 -3.04 14.49 3.02
C VAL A 48 -3.10 13.15 2.27
N THR A 49 -2.92 13.17 0.95
CA THR A 49 -2.92 11.94 0.14
C THR A 49 -1.81 10.99 0.54
N SER A 50 -0.62 11.51 0.84
CA SER A 50 0.53 10.72 1.30
C SER A 50 0.29 10.11 2.67
N LEU A 51 -0.31 10.86 3.61
CA LEU A 51 -0.72 10.33 4.92
C LEU A 51 -1.76 9.22 4.78
N LEU A 52 -2.76 9.41 3.90
CA LEU A 52 -3.76 8.39 3.61
C LEU A 52 -3.13 7.15 2.98
N ALA A 53 -2.13 7.31 2.10
CA ALA A 53 -1.37 6.21 1.51
C ALA A 53 -0.66 5.38 2.59
N VAL A 54 0.01 6.05 3.54
CA VAL A 54 0.68 5.40 4.66
C VAL A 54 -0.30 4.63 5.54
N ILE A 55 -1.42 5.26 5.92
CA ILE A 55 -2.47 4.60 6.72
C ILE A 55 -3.03 3.39 5.98
N ALA A 56 -3.30 3.52 4.69
CA ALA A 56 -3.77 2.41 3.85
C ALA A 56 -2.73 1.27 3.79
N CYS A 57 -1.44 1.58 3.61
CA CYS A 57 -0.36 0.58 3.64
C CYS A 57 -0.36 -0.21 4.96
N PHE A 58 -0.42 0.48 6.10
CA PHE A 58 -0.46 -0.17 7.41
C PHE A 58 -1.73 -1.01 7.60
N GLY A 59 -2.89 -0.48 7.22
CA GLY A 59 -4.16 -1.21 7.31
C GLY A 59 -4.15 -2.49 6.48
N VAL A 60 -3.65 -2.42 5.24
CA VAL A 60 -3.50 -3.59 4.37
C VAL A 60 -2.46 -4.56 4.91
N MET A 61 -1.33 -4.08 5.42
CA MET A 61 -0.32 -4.92 6.05
C MET A 61 -0.89 -5.71 7.23
N ILE A 62 -1.63 -5.06 8.13
CA ILE A 62 -2.29 -5.71 9.28
C ILE A 62 -3.31 -6.74 8.78
N PHE A 63 -4.13 -6.39 7.79
CA PHE A 63 -5.11 -7.30 7.20
C PHE A 63 -4.45 -8.59 6.67
N TYR A 64 -3.37 -8.46 5.89
CA TYR A 64 -2.63 -9.60 5.36
C TYR A 64 -1.88 -10.38 6.46
N ALA A 65 -1.34 -9.69 7.47
CA ALA A 65 -0.70 -10.30 8.63
C ALA A 65 -1.67 -11.19 9.43
N VAL A 66 -2.92 -10.75 9.61
CA VAL A 66 -3.98 -11.55 10.24
C VAL A 66 -4.33 -12.76 9.38
N LYS A 67 -4.35 -12.60 8.05
CA LYS A 67 -4.58 -13.71 7.12
C LYS A 67 -3.47 -14.75 7.16
N VAL A 68 -2.20 -14.34 7.22
CA VAL A 68 -1.05 -15.23 7.45
C VAL A 68 -1.21 -16.00 8.76
N TYR A 69 -1.55 -15.30 9.85
CA TYR A 69 -1.72 -15.90 11.17
C TYR A 69 -2.78 -17.00 11.16
N ARG A 70 -3.96 -16.69 10.59
CA ARG A 70 -5.13 -17.57 10.58
C ARG A 70 -5.04 -18.69 9.55
N ASN A 71 -4.08 -18.67 8.63
CA ASN A 71 -3.92 -19.74 7.65
C ASN A 71 -3.31 -20.98 8.33
N SER A 72 -4.14 -22.01 8.54
CA SER A 72 -3.72 -23.27 9.17
C SER A 72 -2.91 -24.18 8.24
N GLN A 73 -2.91 -23.92 6.93
CA GLN A 73 -2.14 -24.70 5.95
C GLN A 73 -0.67 -24.27 5.88
N MET A 74 -0.31 -23.13 6.47
CA MET A 74 1.06 -22.63 6.51
C MET A 74 1.80 -23.12 7.76
N SER A 75 2.99 -23.68 7.56
CA SER A 75 3.92 -23.95 8.66
C SER A 75 4.37 -22.64 9.34
N SER A 76 4.78 -22.73 10.61
CA SER A 76 5.27 -21.56 11.36
C SER A 76 6.45 -20.85 10.67
N GLY A 77 7.36 -21.61 10.05
CA GLY A 77 8.46 -21.04 9.28
C GLY A 77 7.99 -20.24 8.06
N THR A 78 7.02 -20.78 7.31
CA THR A 78 6.43 -20.09 6.16
C THR A 78 5.69 -18.81 6.57
N LYS A 79 5.03 -18.81 7.73
CA LYS A 79 4.36 -17.60 8.25
C LYS A 79 5.36 -16.48 8.55
N ILE A 80 6.51 -16.81 9.16
CA ILE A 80 7.56 -15.83 9.45
C ILE A 80 8.10 -15.22 8.15
N VAL A 81 8.39 -16.04 7.14
CA VAL A 81 8.83 -15.55 5.82
C VAL A 81 7.81 -14.57 5.25
N TRP A 82 6.52 -14.89 5.34
CA TRP A 82 5.48 -13.99 4.85
C TRP A 82 5.38 -12.69 5.65
N TYR A 83 5.54 -12.70 6.98
CA TYR A 83 5.60 -11.46 7.75
C TYR A 83 6.76 -10.57 7.31
N ILE A 84 7.94 -11.15 7.11
CA ILE A 84 9.12 -10.44 6.60
C ILE A 84 8.81 -9.89 5.20
N CYS A 85 8.23 -10.70 4.31
CA CYS A 85 7.89 -10.26 2.97
C CYS A 85 6.88 -9.12 2.96
N LEU A 86 5.82 -9.21 3.77
CA LEU A 86 4.79 -8.17 3.88
C LEU A 86 5.36 -6.87 4.46
N TYR A 87 6.33 -6.95 5.37
CA TYR A 87 6.96 -5.77 5.96
C TYR A 87 7.92 -5.07 4.98
N PHE A 88 8.83 -5.81 4.34
CA PHE A 88 9.88 -5.23 3.48
C PHE A 88 9.43 -4.99 2.04
N PHE A 89 8.67 -5.93 1.46
CA PHE A 89 8.25 -5.85 0.05
C PHE A 89 6.82 -5.30 -0.11
N ASN A 90 6.06 -5.17 0.98
CA ASN A 90 4.82 -4.41 1.12
C ASN A 90 3.91 -4.43 -0.13
N VAL A 91 3.88 -3.34 -0.91
CA VAL A 91 3.11 -3.17 -2.15
C VAL A 91 3.25 -4.33 -3.13
N PHE A 92 4.43 -4.95 -3.22
CA PHE A 92 4.66 -6.11 -4.07
C PHE A 92 4.23 -7.41 -3.39
N ALA A 93 4.42 -7.52 -2.07
CA ALA A 93 4.07 -8.73 -1.33
C ALA A 93 2.55 -8.96 -1.21
N PHE A 94 1.74 -7.91 -1.08
CA PHE A 94 0.28 -8.04 -0.96
C PHE A 94 -0.39 -8.77 -2.13
N PRO A 95 -0.20 -8.34 -3.40
CA PRO A 95 -0.82 -9.02 -4.54
C PRO A 95 -0.27 -10.43 -4.74
N VAL A 96 1.02 -10.65 -4.47
CA VAL A 96 1.63 -11.99 -4.56
C VAL A 96 1.02 -12.92 -3.51
N PHE A 97 0.90 -12.47 -2.26
CA PHE A 97 0.25 -13.25 -1.19
C PHE A 97 -1.20 -13.57 -1.55
N TRP A 98 -1.95 -12.58 -2.02
CA TRP A 98 -3.33 -12.77 -2.43
C TRP A 98 -3.45 -13.86 -3.51
N PHE A 99 -2.62 -13.77 -4.55
CA PHE A 99 -2.62 -14.71 -5.67
C PHE A 99 -2.26 -16.14 -5.23
N MET A 100 -1.27 -16.28 -4.36
CA MET A 100 -0.81 -17.59 -3.90
C MET A 100 -1.73 -18.26 -2.90
N HIS A 101 -2.32 -17.50 -1.98
CA HIS A 101 -2.95 -18.04 -0.78
C HIS A 101 -4.43 -17.69 -0.61
N ILE A 102 -4.89 -16.53 -1.09
CA ILE A 102 -6.29 -16.10 -0.91
C ILE A 102 -7.15 -16.44 -2.13
N ARG A 103 -6.58 -16.46 -3.34
CA ARG A 103 -7.33 -16.81 -4.56
C ARG A 103 -7.86 -18.24 -4.55
N LYS A 104 -7.11 -19.15 -3.90
CA LYS A 104 -7.36 -20.61 -3.89
C LYS A 104 -8.23 -21.07 -2.71
N GLU A 105 -8.22 -20.35 -1.58
CA GLU A 105 -9.32 -20.35 -0.59
C GLU A 105 -10.60 -19.91 -1.30
#